data_AF-A0A699XM48-F1
#
_entry.id   AF-A0A699XM48-F1
#
_cell.length_a   1.000
_cell.length_b   1.000
_cell.length_c   1.000
_cell.angle_alpha   90.00
_cell.angle_beta   90.00
_cell.angle_gamma   90.00
#
_symmetry.space_group_name_H-M   'P 1'
#
loop_
_entity.id
_entity.type
_entity.pdbx_description
1 polymer ?
#
loop_
_entity_poly.entity_id
_entity_poly.type
_entity_poly.pdbx_seq_one_letter_code
_entity_poly.pdbx_strand_id
1 'polypeptide(L)' 'MRYHPGKANVVVDALSKKEKVNPKRVKAMNMILQSSIKDRILAQKEVMDKFAGLQRGLDEIKEQRSNRTLYYLDRIWVP' A
#
# COMPACT_ATOMS: atom_id res chain seq x y z
N MET A 1 -36.09 -3.97 49.16
CA MET A 1 -34.83 -4.39 48.51
C MET A 1 -34.06 -3.14 48.15
N ARG A 2 -32.89 -2.88 48.76
CA ARG A 2 -32.11 -1.65 48.53
C ARG A 2 -31.11 -1.89 47.42
N TYR A 3 -31.27 -1.20 46.29
CA TYR A 3 -30.30 -1.21 45.20
C TYR A 3 -29.05 -0.43 45.66
N HIS A 4 -27.86 -1.01 45.48
CA HIS A 4 -26.58 -0.38 45.84
C HIS A 4 -25.84 0.08 44.58
N PRO A 5 -26.08 1.30 44.10
CA PRO A 5 -25.55 1.79 42.81
C PRO A 5 -24.02 1.92 42.78
N GLY A 6 -23.35 2.04 43.93
CA GLY A 6 -21.90 2.23 44.00
C GLY A 6 -21.07 1.06 43.45
N LYS A 7 -21.51 -0.20 43.64
CA LYS A 7 -20.78 -1.37 43.10
C LYS A 7 -20.99 -1.56 41.60
N ALA A 8 -22.22 -1.31 41.12
CA ALA A 8 -22.53 -1.39 39.70
C ALA A 8 -21.77 -0.31 38.89
N ASN A 9 -21.67 0.91 39.42
CA ASN A 9 -20.95 1.99 38.75
C ASN A 9 -19.44 1.73 38.62
N VAL A 10 -18.80 1.09 39.62
CA VAL A 10 -17.37 0.77 39.53
C VAL A 10 -17.10 -0.26 38.43
N VAL A 11 -17.97 -1.26 38.28
CA VAL A 11 -17.83 -2.26 37.20
C VAL A 11 -18.09 -1.62 35.83
N VAL A 12 -19.10 -0.77 35.71
CA VAL A 12 -19.41 -0.04 34.47
C VAL A 12 -18.28 0.91 34.08
N ASP A 13 -17.72 1.66 35.05
CA ASP A 13 -16.64 2.61 34.79
C ASP A 13 -15.32 1.89 34.43
N ALA A 14 -15.00 0.80 35.13
CA ALA A 14 -13.85 -0.05 34.79
C ALA A 14 -13.98 -0.67 33.39
N LEU A 15 -15.17 -1.15 33.03
CA LEU A 15 -15.44 -1.70 31.70
C LEU A 15 -15.35 -0.62 30.62
N SER A 16 -15.94 0.56 30.85
CA SER A 16 -15.88 1.70 29.92
C SER A 16 -14.43 2.17 29.69
N LYS A 17 -13.61 2.19 30.74
CA LYS A 17 -12.20 2.57 30.63
C LYS A 17 -11.40 1.58 29.79
N LYS A 18 -11.62 0.27 29.96
CA LYS A 18 -10.98 -0.78 29.14
C LYS A 18 -11.46 -0.70 27.69
N GLU A 19 -12.75 -0.48 27.48
CA GLU A 19 -13.35 -0.31 26.16
C GLU A 19 -12.84 0.95 25.46
N LYS A 20 -12.46 2.04 26.15
CA LYS A 20 -11.89 3.23 25.49
C LYS A 20 -10.42 3.11 25.13
N VAL A 21 -9.63 2.35 25.90
CA VAL A 21 -8.18 2.21 25.68
C VAL A 21 -7.86 1.33 24.47
N ASN A 22 -8.60 0.24 24.26
CA ASN A 22 -8.37 -0.68 23.15
C ASN A 22 -8.63 -0.05 21.75
N PRO A 23 -9.72 0.70 21.51
CA PRO A 23 -9.98 1.40 20.25
C PRO A 23 -8.95 2.47 19.94
N LYS A 24 -8.40 3.16 20.95
CA LYS A 24 -7.33 4.14 20.74
C LYS A 24 -6.07 3.49 20.19
N ARG A 25 -5.65 2.36 20.78
CA ARG A 25 -4.48 1.61 20.31
C ARG A 25 -4.71 1.00 18.92
N VAL A 26 -5.88 0.40 18.70
CA VAL A 26 -6.27 -0.15 17.39
C VAL A 26 -6.30 0.95 16.33
N LYS A 27 -6.84 2.14 16.65
CA LYS A 27 -6.83 3.30 15.74
C LYS A 27 -5.41 3.75 15.39
N ALA A 28 -4.52 3.82 16.37
CA ALA A 28 -3.12 4.18 16.14
C ALA A 28 -2.41 3.14 15.25
N MET A 29 -2.58 1.85 15.54
CA MET A 29 -2.02 0.77 14.71
C MET A 29 -2.56 0.82 13.27
N ASN A 30 -3.87 1.03 13.11
CA ASN A 30 -4.47 1.19 11.78
C ASN A 30 -3.89 2.38 11.03
N MET A 31 -3.64 3.52 11.68
CA MET A 31 -2.99 4.67 11.04
C MET A 31 -1.58 4.35 10.55
N ILE A 32 -0.78 3.63 11.35
CA ILE A 32 0.58 3.21 10.99
C ILE A 32 0.55 2.20 9.83
N LEU A 33 -0.34 1.22 9.88
CA LEU A 33 -0.48 0.23 8.81
C LEU A 33 -0.96 0.89 7.51
N GLN A 34 -1.94 1.79 7.57
CA GLN A 34 -2.44 2.50 6.40
C GLN A 34 -1.38 3.41 5.76
N SER A 35 -0.59 4.13 6.56
CA SER A 35 0.52 4.95 6.04
C SER A 35 1.60 4.09 5.40
N SER A 36 2.11 3.08 6.10
CA SER A 36 3.14 2.18 5.56
C SER A 36 2.71 1.43 4.29
N ILE A 37 1.44 1.03 4.18
CA ILE A 37 0.90 0.40 2.95
C ILE A 37 0.87 1.42 1.80
N LYS A 38 0.40 2.65 2.06
CA LYS A 38 0.38 3.71 1.05
C LYS A 38 1.78 4.04 0.54
N ASP A 39 2.75 4.16 1.44
CA ASP A 39 4.15 4.45 1.09
C ASP A 39 4.75 3.35 0.19
N ARG A 40 4.46 2.07 0.51
CA ARG A 40 4.91 0.94 -0.31
C ARG A 40 4.27 0.92 -1.69
N ILE A 41 2.98 1.23 -1.79
CA ILE A 41 2.28 1.31 -3.09
C ILE A 41 2.86 2.45 -3.93
N LEU A 42 3.12 3.61 -3.33
CA LEU A 42 3.74 4.73 -4.02
C LEU A 42 5.14 4.37 -4.54
N ALA A 43 5.98 3.77 -3.69
CA ALA A 43 7.31 3.33 -4.08
C ALA A 43 7.27 2.30 -5.22
N GLN A 44 6.35 1.33 -5.17
CA GLN A 44 6.17 0.35 -6.26
C GLN A 44 5.73 1.03 -7.55
N LYS A 45 4.81 2.00 -7.47
CA LYS A 45 4.35 2.76 -8.63
C LYS A 45 5.49 3.54 -9.27
N GLU A 46 6.31 4.23 -8.49
CA GLU A 46 7.47 4.96 -9.03
C GLU A 46 8.47 4.03 -9.74
N VAL A 47 8.71 2.84 -9.18
CA VAL A 47 9.58 1.84 -9.82
C VAL A 47 8.97 1.35 -11.14
N MET A 48 7.66 1.08 -11.15
CA MET A 48 6.94 0.67 -12.36
C MET A 48 6.95 1.78 -13.42
N ASP A 49 6.75 3.03 -13.04
CA ASP A 49 6.77 4.17 -13.97
C ASP A 49 8.16 4.36 -14.58
N LYS A 50 9.24 4.19 -13.78
CA LYS A 50 10.62 4.17 -14.29
C LYS A 50 10.84 3.01 -15.26
N PHE A 51 10.37 1.82 -14.93
CA PHE A 51 10.48 0.66 -15.81
C PHE A 51 9.71 0.88 -17.13
N ALA A 52 8.50 1.43 -17.06
CA ALA A 52 7.72 1.79 -18.24
C ALA A 52 8.43 2.85 -19.11
N GLY A 53 9.09 3.83 -18.49
CA GLY A 53 9.92 4.80 -19.19
C GLY A 53 11.12 4.18 -19.90
N LEU A 54 11.83 3.25 -19.23
CA LEU A 54 12.94 2.50 -19.82
C LEU A 54 12.46 1.61 -20.97
N GLN A 55 11.34 0.91 -20.79
CA GLN A 55 10.74 0.07 -21.82
C GLN A 55 10.38 0.89 -23.05
N ARG A 56 9.76 2.06 -22.86
CA ARG A 56 9.44 2.98 -23.96
C ARG A 56 10.70 3.44 -24.69
N GLY A 57 11.76 3.82 -23.95
CA GLY A 57 13.04 4.17 -24.55
C GLY A 57 13.68 3.02 -25.34
N LEU A 58 13.55 1.79 -24.88
CA LEU A 58 13.99 0.61 -25.63
C LEU A 58 13.16 0.38 -26.90
N ASP A 59 11.85 0.58 -26.83
CA ASP A 59 10.96 0.42 -27.98
C ASP A 59 11.20 1.50 -29.05
N GLU A 60 11.60 2.71 -28.64
CA GLU A 60 12.05 3.78 -29.56
C GLU A 60 13.37 3.42 -30.28
N ILE A 61 14.27 2.68 -29.62
CA ILE A 61 15.56 2.23 -30.20
C ILE A 61 15.39 0.99 -31.09
N LYS A 62 14.27 0.26 -30.98
CA LYS A 62 13.97 -0.87 -31.88
C LYS A 62 13.56 -0.34 -33.24
N GLU A 63 14.43 -0.48 -34.24
CA GLU A 63 14.10 -0.09 -35.61
C GLU A 63 13.18 -1.12 -36.26
N GLN A 64 12.01 -0.67 -36.72
CA GLN A 64 11.11 -1.46 -37.55
C GLN A 64 11.44 -1.23 -39.03
N ARG A 65 12.20 -2.15 -39.64
CA ARG A 65 12.49 -2.12 -41.08
C ARG A 65 11.28 -2.61 -41.90
N SER A 66 11.27 -2.29 -43.20
CA SER A 66 10.19 -2.60 -44.16
C SER A 66 9.82 -4.09 -44.26
N ASN A 67 10.65 -4.98 -43.73
CA ASN A 67 10.47 -6.43 -43.66
C ASN A 67 9.71 -6.90 -42.41
N ARG A 68 9.03 -6.00 -41.67
CA ARG A 68 8.30 -6.29 -40.40
C ARG A 68 9.17 -6.94 -39.31
N THR A 69 10.48 -6.97 -39.49
CA THR A 69 11.42 -7.57 -38.55
C THR A 69 11.98 -6.44 -37.68
N LEU A 70 11.94 -6.63 -36.36
CA LEU A 70 12.50 -5.69 -35.40
C LEU A 70 14.01 -5.91 -35.29
N TYR A 71 14.79 -4.83 -35.26
CA TYR A 71 16.24 -4.87 -35.09
C TYR A 71 16.67 -4.09 -33.83
N TYR A 72 17.72 -4.58 -33.16
CA TYR A 72 18.40 -3.89 -32.07
C TYR A 72 19.91 -3.98 -32.29
N LEU A 73 20.59 -2.82 -32.41
CA LEU A 73 22.03 -2.75 -32.70
C LEU A 73 22.45 -3.64 -33.89
N ASP A 74 21.76 -3.48 -35.03
CA ASP A 74 21.95 -4.25 -36.27
C ASP A 74 21.75 -5.77 -36.18
N ARG A 75 21.22 -6.29 -35.06
CA ARG A 75 20.86 -7.70 -34.88
C ARG A 75 19.35 -7.87 -34.89
N ILE A 76 18.89 -8.99 -35.47
CA ILE A 76 17.48 -9.36 -35.48
C ILE A 76 17.01 -9.56 -34.03
N TRP A 77 15.95 -8.85 -33.63
CA TRP A 77 15.29 -9.02 -32.33
C TRP A 77 14.27 -10.16 -32.42
N VAL A 78 14.39 -11.15 -31.54
CA VAL A 78 13.43 -12.24 -31.38
C VAL A 78 12.63 -11.98 -30.10
N PRO A 79 11.27 -11.99 -30.13
CA PRO A 79 10.43 -11.71 -28.97
C PRO A 79 10.63 -12.63 -27.77
#